data_AF-A0A967XT17-F1
#
_entry.id   AF-A0A967XT17-F1
#
_cell.length_a   1.000
_cell.length_b   1.000
_cell.length_c   1.000
_cell.angle_alpha   90.00
_cell.angle_beta   90.00
_cell.angle_gamma   90.00
#
_symmetry.space_group_name_H-M   'P 1'
#
loop_
_entity.id
_entity.type
_entity.pdbx_description
1 polymer ?
#
loop_
_entity_poly.entity_id
_entity_poly.type
_entity_poly.pdbx_seq_one_letter_code
_entity_poly.pdbx_strand_id
1 'polypeptide(L)'
;MKTKMHNNSFTERLLAMEKTSPIYKEKYERKVKAMLEKKLSKIQRFGFALLAVIGICATIWFCNMVQKKQEDIWRLFTVPPLVLAFIWTLLTGWITVTGKLKLRSQRLGIIIIALALCFFTVVAFMLIWIIPLSRRDISDLPILGTQLTLVGFFLVNTIGLCVVLAGLNRLDFRSREKLLEIECRLIDLTEKINNTSKKQ
;
A
#
# COMPACT_ATOMS: atom_id res chain seq x y z
N MET A 1 11.35 -34.94 -20.06
CA MET A 1 11.00 -33.63 -19.43
C MET A 1 11.99 -33.38 -18.30
N LYS A 2 12.58 -32.17 -18.21
CA LYS A 2 13.60 -31.65 -17.24
C LYS A 2 15.08 -31.70 -17.68
N THR A 3 15.52 -30.61 -18.30
CA THR A 3 16.92 -30.13 -18.35
C THR A 3 16.93 -28.59 -18.31
N LYS A 4 16.77 -27.99 -17.13
CA LYS A 4 16.94 -26.55 -16.88
C LYS A 4 17.33 -26.32 -15.41
N MET A 5 18.59 -26.57 -15.04
CA MET A 5 19.10 -26.20 -13.70
C MET A 5 20.54 -25.69 -13.65
N HIS A 6 21.30 -25.65 -14.75
CA HIS A 6 22.75 -25.38 -14.64
C HIS A 6 23.22 -23.95 -14.99
N ASN A 7 22.38 -23.09 -15.58
CA ASN A 7 22.80 -21.74 -15.98
C ASN A 7 22.85 -20.70 -14.84
N ASN A 8 22.12 -20.92 -13.75
CA ASN A 8 22.01 -19.92 -12.70
C ASN A 8 23.26 -19.86 -11.81
N SER A 9 23.92 -20.99 -11.52
CA SER A 9 25.08 -20.99 -10.60
C SER A 9 26.33 -20.36 -11.20
N PHE A 10 26.54 -20.50 -12.51
CA PHE A 10 27.69 -19.89 -13.20
C PHE A 10 27.51 -18.38 -13.33
N THR A 11 26.27 -17.95 -13.63
CA THR A 11 25.90 -16.53 -13.67
C THR A 11 26.05 -15.89 -12.28
N GLU A 12 25.59 -16.55 -11.22
CA GLU A 12 25.76 -16.06 -9.84
C GLU A 12 27.22 -16.00 -9.41
N ARG A 13 28.06 -16.96 -9.83
CA ARG A 13 29.50 -16.95 -9.56
C ARG A 13 30.25 -15.85 -10.33
N LEU A 14 29.91 -15.62 -11.59
CA LEU A 14 30.43 -14.50 -12.38
C LEU A 14 30.04 -13.15 -11.78
N LEU A 15 28.78 -13.03 -11.34
CA LEU A 15 28.26 -11.84 -10.66
C LEU A 15 28.91 -11.60 -9.28
N ALA A 16 29.32 -12.67 -8.59
CA ALA A 16 30.01 -12.58 -7.30
C ALA A 16 31.51 -12.24 -7.43
N MET A 17 32.16 -12.62 -8.54
CA MET A 17 33.58 -12.35 -8.78
C MET A 17 33.85 -10.93 -9.29
N GLU A 18 32.90 -10.31 -9.99
CA GLU A 18 33.06 -8.93 -10.45
C GLU A 18 32.75 -7.95 -9.30
N LYS A 19 33.77 -7.70 -8.46
CA LYS A 19 33.73 -6.68 -7.39
C LYS A 19 33.31 -5.34 -8.00
N THR A 20 32.04 -4.99 -7.81
CA THR A 20 31.49 -3.71 -8.27
C THR A 20 32.25 -2.59 -7.58
N SER A 21 32.85 -1.69 -8.36
CA SER A 21 33.64 -0.59 -7.81
C SER A 21 32.79 0.24 -6.81
N PRO A 22 33.32 0.58 -5.63
CA PRO A 22 32.56 1.24 -4.56
C PRO A 22 31.96 2.59 -4.99
N ILE A 23 32.58 3.26 -5.97
CA ILE A 23 32.14 4.53 -6.54
C ILE A 23 30.76 4.39 -7.20
N TYR A 24 30.52 3.30 -7.93
CA TYR A 24 29.23 3.06 -8.61
C TYR A 24 28.15 2.61 -7.65
N LYS A 25 28.52 1.87 -6.60
CA LYS A 25 27.59 1.48 -5.54
C LYS A 25 26.99 2.71 -4.86
N GLU A 26 27.82 3.73 -4.58
CA GLU A 26 27.34 4.96 -3.96
C GLU A 26 26.43 5.78 -4.91
N LYS A 27 26.78 5.84 -6.20
CA LYS A 27 25.95 6.50 -7.24
C LYS A 27 24.61 5.78 -7.43
N TYR A 28 24.62 4.45 -7.37
CA TYR A 28 23.42 3.60 -7.39
C TYR A 28 22.55 3.87 -6.17
N GLU A 29 23.10 3.85 -4.96
CA GLU A 29 22.37 4.11 -3.72
C GLU A 29 21.74 5.52 -3.70
N ARG A 30 22.43 6.54 -4.23
CA ARG A 30 21.85 7.88 -4.40
C ARG A 30 20.69 7.90 -5.40
N LYS A 31 20.83 7.24 -6.56
CA LYS A 31 19.73 7.15 -7.55
C LYS A 31 18.53 6.40 -6.99
N VAL A 32 18.76 5.31 -6.26
CA VAL A 32 17.70 4.54 -5.60
C VAL A 32 17.01 5.38 -4.52
N LYS A 33 17.76 6.11 -3.69
CA LYS A 33 17.19 7.07 -2.73
C LYS A 33 16.36 8.15 -3.43
N ALA A 34 16.86 8.72 -4.52
CA ALA A 34 16.13 9.73 -5.30
C ALA A 34 14.84 9.18 -5.94
N MET A 35 14.84 7.92 -6.39
CA MET A 35 13.62 7.26 -6.89
C MET A 35 12.63 6.90 -5.78
N LEU A 36 13.13 6.59 -4.57
CA LEU A 36 12.30 6.34 -3.39
C LEU A 36 11.72 7.62 -2.78
N GLU A 37 12.37 8.76 -2.99
CA GLU A 37 11.86 10.10 -2.64
C GLU A 37 11.07 10.73 -3.79
N LYS A 38 10.24 9.94 -4.46
CA LYS A 38 9.41 10.43 -5.55
C LYS A 38 8.43 11.47 -4.99
N LYS A 39 8.60 12.74 -5.40
CA LYS A 39 7.58 13.77 -5.19
C LYS A 39 6.25 13.24 -5.74
N LEU A 40 5.20 13.30 -4.94
CA LEU A 40 3.88 12.88 -5.40
C LEU A 40 3.48 13.74 -6.61
N SER A 41 2.99 13.08 -7.66
CA SER A 41 2.36 13.77 -8.80
C SER A 41 1.15 14.57 -8.31
N LYS A 42 0.81 15.67 -8.99
CA LYS A 42 -0.39 16.49 -8.68
C LYS A 42 -1.66 15.62 -8.61
N ILE A 43 -1.79 14.66 -9.52
CA ILE A 43 -2.92 13.71 -9.57
C ILE A 43 -2.96 12.85 -8.29
N GLN A 44 -1.79 12.36 -7.85
CA GLN A 44 -1.72 11.55 -6.64
C GLN A 44 -2.04 12.38 -5.39
N ARG A 45 -1.57 13.63 -5.32
CA ARG A 45 -1.94 14.55 -4.22
C ARG A 45 -3.45 14.80 -4.18
N PHE A 46 -4.09 14.96 -5.33
CA PHE A 46 -5.54 15.07 -5.40
C PHE A 46 -6.25 13.81 -4.88
N GLY A 47 -5.75 12.62 -5.23
CA GLY A 47 -6.25 11.36 -4.68
C GLY A 47 -6.14 11.28 -3.15
N PHE A 48 -5.01 11.68 -2.56
CA PHE A 48 -4.85 11.74 -1.10
C PHE A 48 -5.72 12.81 -0.45
N ALA A 49 -5.94 13.95 -1.11
CA ALA A 49 -6.85 14.98 -0.62
C ALA A 49 -8.30 14.48 -0.56
N LEU A 50 -8.77 13.79 -1.61
CA LEU A 50 -10.09 13.15 -1.61
C LEU A 50 -10.22 12.10 -0.49
N LEU A 51 -9.19 11.27 -0.29
CA LEU A 51 -9.15 10.29 0.80
C LEU A 51 -9.23 10.97 2.18
N ALA A 52 -8.56 12.11 2.37
CA ALA A 52 -8.65 12.87 3.61
C ALA A 52 -10.07 13.41 3.85
N VAL A 53 -10.73 13.95 2.82
CA VAL A 53 -12.12 14.41 2.92
C VAL A 53 -13.07 13.27 3.30
N ILE A 54 -12.93 12.09 2.69
CA ILE A 54 -13.69 10.89 3.05
C ILE A 54 -13.44 10.51 4.51
N GLY A 55 -12.18 10.57 4.96
CA GLY A 55 -11.80 10.36 6.35
C GLY A 55 -12.51 11.30 7.32
N ILE A 56 -12.54 12.60 7.01
CA ILE A 56 -13.27 13.62 7.80
C ILE A 56 -14.76 13.29 7.89
N CYS A 57 -15.39 12.98 6.76
CA CYS A 57 -16.81 12.60 6.72
C CYS A 57 -17.08 11.36 7.59
N ALA A 58 -16.21 10.35 7.52
CA ALA A 58 -16.31 9.15 8.36
C ALA A 58 -16.14 9.49 9.85
N THR A 59 -15.17 10.34 10.22
CA THR A 59 -14.97 10.79 11.60
C THR A 59 -16.20 11.52 12.14
N ILE A 60 -16.80 12.43 11.36
CA ILE A 60 -18.03 13.14 11.75
C ILE A 60 -19.17 12.14 11.96
N TRP A 61 -19.32 11.18 11.04
CA TRP A 61 -20.34 10.13 11.16
C TRP A 61 -20.18 9.29 12.44
N PHE A 62 -18.97 8.80 12.71
CA PHE A 62 -18.68 8.04 13.92
C PHE A 62 -18.81 8.89 15.20
N CYS A 63 -18.44 10.17 15.16
CA CYS A 63 -18.62 11.08 16.29
C CYS A 63 -20.12 11.26 16.63
N ASN A 64 -20.96 11.45 15.61
CA ASN A 64 -22.41 11.52 15.78
C ASN A 64 -23.00 10.21 16.34
N MET A 65 -22.48 9.06 15.93
CA MET A 65 -22.87 7.75 16.48
C MET A 65 -22.51 7.63 17.96
N VAL A 66 -21.31 8.06 18.36
CA VAL A 66 -20.85 8.00 19.76
C VAL A 66 -21.64 8.94 20.68
N GLN A 67 -22.12 10.08 20.17
CA GLN A 67 -22.93 11.03 20.95
C GLN A 67 -24.37 10.56 21.19
N LYS A 68 -24.92 9.74 20.29
CA LYS A 68 -26.24 9.12 20.53
C LYS A 68 -26.11 8.24 21.77
N LYS A 69 -27.02 8.44 22.72
CA LYS A 69 -27.04 7.80 24.04
C LYS A 69 -27.39 6.30 23.92
N GLN A 70 -26.48 5.54 23.33
CA GLN A 70 -26.61 4.12 23.03
C GLN A 70 -25.92 3.30 24.13
N GLU A 71 -26.37 2.06 24.33
CA GLU A 71 -25.87 1.16 25.38
C GLU A 71 -24.33 1.06 25.38
N ASP A 72 -23.72 0.90 26.56
CA ASP A 72 -22.25 0.93 26.75
C ASP A 72 -21.48 -0.03 25.82
N ILE A 73 -22.10 -1.15 25.44
CA ILE A 73 -21.55 -2.15 24.52
C ILE A 73 -21.27 -1.54 23.13
N TRP A 74 -22.19 -0.71 22.61
CA TRP A 74 -22.01 -0.06 21.30
C TRP A 74 -20.88 0.96 21.30
N ARG A 75 -20.61 1.57 22.46
CA ARG A 75 -19.53 2.52 22.63
C ARG A 75 -18.16 1.85 22.47
N LEU A 76 -18.02 0.60 22.96
CA LEU A 76 -16.79 -0.18 22.80
C LEU A 76 -16.46 -0.47 21.32
N PHE A 77 -17.48 -0.65 20.48
CA PHE A 77 -17.29 -0.93 19.05
C PHE A 77 -17.17 0.32 18.17
N THR A 78 -17.70 1.47 18.61
CA THR A 78 -17.70 2.72 17.82
C THR A 78 -16.47 3.58 18.06
N VAL A 79 -15.84 3.49 19.24
CA VAL A 79 -14.64 4.26 19.58
C VAL A 79 -13.40 3.85 18.76
N PRO A 80 -13.04 2.56 18.59
CA PRO A 80 -11.85 2.18 17.83
C PRO A 80 -11.88 2.64 16.35
N PRO A 81 -12.99 2.45 15.60
CA PRO A 81 -13.11 2.98 14.24
C PRO A 81 -12.97 4.50 14.17
N LEU A 82 -13.51 5.23 15.16
CA LEU A 82 -13.39 6.69 15.24
C LEU A 82 -11.92 7.13 15.35
N VAL A 83 -11.17 6.54 16.29
CA VAL A 83 -9.74 6.83 16.49
C VAL A 83 -8.94 6.50 15.23
N LEU A 84 -9.24 5.36 14.60
CA LEU A 84 -8.54 4.94 13.40
C LEU A 84 -8.84 5.84 12.19
N ALA A 85 -10.10 6.25 12.00
CA ALA A 85 -10.50 7.21 10.98
C ALA A 85 -9.83 8.57 11.18
N PHE A 86 -9.69 9.01 12.43
CA PHE A 86 -8.98 10.23 12.77
C PHE A 86 -7.49 10.15 12.43
N ILE A 87 -6.81 9.06 12.84
CA ILE A 87 -5.39 8.82 12.50
C ILE A 87 -5.20 8.77 10.98
N TRP A 88 -6.10 8.09 10.25
CA TRP A 88 -6.05 8.01 8.79
C TRP A 88 -6.18 9.37 8.13
N THR A 89 -7.09 10.20 8.62
CA THR A 89 -7.30 11.57 8.13
C THR A 89 -6.07 12.44 8.35
N LEU A 90 -5.46 12.36 9.54
CA LEU A 90 -4.21 13.06 9.83
C LEU A 90 -3.07 12.59 8.93
N LEU A 91 -2.93 11.28 8.72
CA LEU A 91 -1.90 10.71 7.87
C LEU A 91 -2.05 11.15 6.40
N THR A 92 -3.26 11.05 5.85
CA THR A 92 -3.56 11.43 4.46
C THR A 92 -3.47 12.94 4.25
N GLY A 93 -3.94 13.75 5.21
CA GLY A 93 -3.76 15.20 5.21
C GLY A 93 -2.28 15.59 5.25
N TRP A 94 -1.50 14.98 6.13
CA TRP A 94 -0.05 15.22 6.22
C TRP A 94 0.68 14.86 4.93
N ILE A 95 0.34 13.72 4.31
CA ILE A 95 0.89 13.31 3.01
C ILE A 95 0.55 14.33 1.91
N THR A 96 -0.66 14.88 1.94
CA THR A 96 -1.12 15.88 0.98
C THR A 96 -0.32 17.19 1.12
N VAL A 97 -0.13 17.67 2.35
CA VAL A 97 0.62 18.91 2.65
C VAL A 97 2.11 18.76 2.35
N THR A 98 2.74 17.69 2.85
CA THR A 98 4.18 17.48 2.65
C THR A 98 4.53 17.16 1.21
N GLY A 99 3.65 16.46 0.49
CA GLY A 99 3.81 16.14 -0.92
C GLY A 99 5.06 15.29 -1.23
N LYS A 100 5.68 14.72 -0.19
CA LYS A 100 6.85 13.84 -0.21
C LYS A 100 6.47 12.57 0.52
N LEU A 101 6.43 11.44 -0.18
CA LEU A 101 6.22 10.14 0.45
C LEU A 101 7.57 9.47 0.66
N LYS A 102 7.94 9.12 1.90
CA LYS A 102 9.06 8.22 2.14
C LYS A 102 8.58 6.79 1.91
N LEU A 103 8.55 6.37 0.64
CA LEU A 103 7.99 5.12 0.14
C LEU A 103 8.49 3.86 0.88
N ARG A 104 9.69 3.87 1.46
CA ARG A 104 10.24 2.66 2.10
C ARG A 104 9.71 2.44 3.52
N SER A 105 9.56 3.50 4.31
CA SER A 105 9.15 3.40 5.72
C SER A 105 7.64 3.63 5.89
N GLN A 106 7.07 4.60 5.18
CA GLN A 106 5.66 4.97 5.36
C GLN A 106 4.69 4.01 4.65
N ARG A 107 5.14 3.24 3.67
CA ARG A 107 4.26 2.39 2.85
C ARG A 107 3.69 1.20 3.59
N LEU A 108 4.48 0.55 4.43
CA LEU A 108 3.97 -0.51 5.31
C LEU A 108 2.92 0.06 6.28
N GLY A 109 3.19 1.24 6.85
CA GLY A 109 2.22 1.93 7.71
C GLY A 109 0.91 2.24 7.01
N ILE A 110 0.94 2.81 5.79
CA ILE A 110 -0.26 3.11 5.01
C ILE A 110 -1.07 1.84 4.71
N ILE A 111 -0.40 0.75 4.31
CA ILE A 111 -1.06 -0.53 4.02
C ILE A 111 -1.73 -1.10 5.26
N ILE A 112 -1.00 -1.13 6.39
CA ILE A 112 -1.52 -1.66 7.67
C ILE A 112 -2.72 -0.83 8.14
N ILE A 113 -2.63 0.50 8.11
CA ILE A 113 -3.73 1.37 8.55
C ILE A 113 -4.92 1.25 7.59
N ALA A 114 -4.70 1.16 6.28
CA ALA A 114 -5.78 0.96 5.31
C ALA A 114 -6.50 -0.40 5.51
N LEU A 115 -5.74 -1.47 5.76
CA LEU A 115 -6.29 -2.79 6.09
C LEU A 115 -7.08 -2.77 7.40
N ALA A 116 -6.53 -2.15 8.45
CA ALA A 116 -7.21 -1.98 9.72
C ALA A 116 -8.51 -1.17 9.53
N LEU A 117 -8.46 -0.07 8.78
CA LEU A 117 -9.62 0.78 8.53
C LEU A 117 -10.69 0.01 7.77
N CYS A 118 -10.31 -0.72 6.72
CA CYS A 118 -11.20 -1.62 5.99
C CYS A 118 -11.88 -2.63 6.92
N PHE A 119 -11.10 -3.31 7.77
CA PHE A 119 -11.62 -4.28 8.74
C PHE A 119 -12.60 -3.64 9.72
N PHE A 120 -12.26 -2.49 10.31
CA PHE A 120 -13.14 -1.81 11.25
C PHE A 120 -14.40 -1.24 10.59
N THR A 121 -14.32 -0.72 9.35
CA THR A 121 -15.51 -0.30 8.60
C THR A 121 -16.43 -1.47 8.31
N VAL A 122 -15.89 -2.64 7.95
CA VAL A 122 -16.68 -3.85 7.76
C VAL A 122 -17.37 -4.24 9.05
N VAL A 123 -16.62 -4.33 10.16
CA VAL A 123 -17.18 -4.73 11.45
C VAL A 123 -18.27 -3.74 11.88
N ALA A 124 -18.01 -2.44 11.78
CA ALA A 124 -19.01 -1.42 12.08
C ALA A 124 -20.26 -1.55 11.18
N PHE A 125 -20.08 -1.81 9.89
CA PHE A 125 -21.19 -2.01 8.96
C PHE A 125 -22.01 -3.27 9.30
N MET A 126 -21.33 -4.38 9.62
CA MET A 126 -21.96 -5.60 10.11
C MET A 126 -22.75 -5.33 11.39
N LEU A 127 -22.19 -4.63 12.38
CA LEU A 127 -22.89 -4.34 13.63
C LEU A 127 -24.11 -3.42 13.38
N ILE A 128 -23.95 -2.34 12.63
CA ILE A 128 -25.02 -1.36 12.36
C ILE A 128 -26.17 -1.97 11.57
N TRP A 129 -25.91 -2.89 10.65
CA TRP A 129 -26.95 -3.45 9.78
C TRP A 129 -27.47 -4.79 10.28
N ILE A 130 -26.61 -5.72 10.72
CA ILE A 130 -27.00 -7.10 11.07
C ILE A 130 -27.68 -7.17 12.45
N ILE A 131 -27.19 -6.42 13.45
CA ILE A 131 -27.75 -6.49 14.81
C ILE A 131 -29.19 -5.99 14.89
N PRO A 132 -29.56 -4.81 14.34
CA PRO A 132 -30.96 -4.38 14.40
C PRO A 132 -31.90 -5.25 13.55
N LEU A 133 -31.39 -5.96 12.54
CA LEU A 133 -32.18 -6.94 11.77
C LEU A 133 -32.44 -8.23 12.57
N SER A 134 -31.51 -8.67 13.43
CA SER A 134 -31.73 -9.84 14.29
C SER A 134 -32.86 -9.66 15.32
N ARG A 135 -33.33 -8.42 15.53
CA ARG A 135 -34.41 -8.10 16.48
C ARG A 135 -35.76 -7.84 15.79
N ARG A 136 -35.80 -7.79 14.44
CA ARG A 136 -37.04 -7.67 13.64
C ARG A 136 -37.44 -9.03 13.08
N ASP A 137 -38.74 -9.24 12.95
CA ASP A 137 -39.41 -10.50 12.65
C ASP A 137 -38.74 -11.41 11.59
N ILE A 138 -38.91 -12.72 11.79
CA ILE A 138 -38.38 -13.85 10.99
C ILE A 138 -38.81 -13.78 9.51
N SER A 139 -39.79 -12.95 9.17
CA SER A 139 -40.35 -12.77 7.83
C SER A 139 -39.36 -12.18 6.79
N ASP A 140 -38.29 -11.49 7.22
CA ASP A 140 -37.35 -10.77 6.33
C ASP A 140 -36.01 -11.51 6.06
N LEU A 141 -35.93 -12.81 6.40
CA LEU A 141 -34.74 -13.66 6.20
C LEU A 141 -34.05 -13.57 4.81
N PRO A 142 -34.76 -13.54 3.66
CA PRO A 142 -34.11 -13.47 2.35
C PRO A 142 -33.44 -12.12 2.06
N ILE A 143 -33.93 -11.04 2.66
CA ILE A 143 -33.35 -9.68 2.53
C ILE A 143 -32.04 -9.60 3.34
N LEU A 144 -32.01 -10.25 4.51
CA LEU A 144 -30.80 -10.35 5.32
C LEU A 144 -29.68 -11.13 4.60
N GLY A 145 -30.03 -12.25 3.96
CA GLY A 145 -29.08 -13.06 3.20
C GLY A 145 -28.43 -12.28 2.05
N THR A 146 -29.24 -11.56 1.27
CA THR A 146 -28.74 -10.74 0.16
C THR A 146 -27.85 -9.58 0.63
N GLN A 147 -28.19 -8.93 1.74
CA GLN A 147 -27.33 -7.89 2.33
C GLN A 147 -25.99 -8.44 2.84
N LEU A 148 -26.00 -9.60 3.51
CA LEU A 148 -24.78 -10.24 3.98
C LEU A 148 -23.87 -10.67 2.82
N THR A 149 -24.44 -11.22 1.74
CA THR A 149 -23.70 -11.56 0.53
C THR A 149 -23.10 -10.33 -0.13
N LEU A 150 -23.83 -9.21 -0.19
CA LEU A 150 -23.32 -7.96 -0.77
C LEU A 150 -22.14 -7.40 0.03
N VAL A 151 -22.25 -7.41 1.37
CA VAL A 151 -21.15 -6.98 2.26
C VAL A 151 -19.93 -7.88 2.11
N GLY A 152 -20.13 -9.20 2.12
CA GLY A 152 -19.05 -10.17 1.88
C GLY A 152 -18.38 -9.97 0.52
N PHE A 153 -19.17 -9.69 -0.52
CA PHE A 153 -18.66 -9.37 -1.85
C PHE A 153 -17.81 -8.10 -1.85
N PHE A 154 -18.29 -6.99 -1.29
CA PHE A 154 -17.51 -5.74 -1.21
C PHE A 154 -16.20 -5.92 -0.44
N LEU A 155 -16.23 -6.71 0.62
CA LEU A 155 -15.07 -7.00 1.46
C LEU A 155 -14.02 -7.81 0.69
N VAL A 156 -14.42 -8.92 0.06
CA VAL A 156 -13.54 -9.75 -0.76
C VAL A 156 -12.96 -8.95 -1.92
N ASN A 157 -13.76 -8.12 -2.58
CA ASN A 157 -13.28 -7.24 -3.66
C ASN A 157 -12.28 -6.19 -3.15
N THR A 158 -12.52 -5.59 -1.99
CA THR A 158 -11.61 -4.59 -1.42
C THR A 158 -10.28 -5.22 -1.00
N ILE A 159 -10.31 -6.39 -0.37
CA ILE A 159 -9.10 -7.16 -0.04
C ILE A 159 -8.38 -7.56 -1.34
N GLY A 160 -9.09 -8.09 -2.32
CA GLY A 160 -8.55 -8.49 -3.61
C GLY A 160 -7.87 -7.32 -4.32
N LEU A 161 -8.52 -6.15 -4.36
CA LEU A 161 -7.97 -4.93 -4.94
C LEU A 161 -6.71 -4.48 -4.20
N CYS A 162 -6.72 -4.49 -2.86
CA CYS A 162 -5.56 -4.16 -2.03
C CYS A 162 -4.37 -5.09 -2.31
N VAL A 163 -4.61 -6.40 -2.43
CA VAL A 163 -3.57 -7.40 -2.74
C VAL A 163 -3.03 -7.21 -4.15
N VAL A 164 -3.89 -6.99 -5.15
CA VAL A 164 -3.48 -6.73 -6.54
C VAL A 164 -2.67 -5.43 -6.61
N LEU A 165 -3.13 -4.36 -5.97
CA LEU A 165 -2.39 -3.09 -5.90
C LEU A 165 -1.03 -3.28 -5.22
N ALA A 166 -0.95 -4.03 -4.12
CA ALA A 166 0.31 -4.34 -3.46
C ALA A 166 1.24 -5.16 -4.37
N GLY A 167 0.70 -6.14 -5.09
CA GLY A 167 1.42 -6.98 -6.04
C GLY A 167 1.97 -6.19 -7.23
N LEU A 168 1.13 -5.42 -7.91
CA LEU A 168 1.52 -4.55 -9.03
C LEU A 168 2.61 -3.57 -8.61
N ASN A 169 2.43 -2.94 -7.46
CA ASN A 169 3.44 -2.08 -6.88
C ASN A 169 4.76 -2.83 -6.67
N ARG A 170 4.74 -4.03 -6.08
CA ARG A 170 5.96 -4.82 -5.86
C ARG A 170 6.67 -5.18 -7.16
N LEU A 171 5.91 -5.50 -8.22
CA LEU A 171 6.45 -5.80 -9.54
C LEU A 171 7.10 -4.58 -10.19
N ASP A 172 6.46 -3.41 -10.11
CA ASP A 172 6.99 -2.15 -10.64
C ASP A 172 8.33 -1.78 -9.98
N PHE A 173 8.45 -1.97 -8.66
CA PHE A 173 9.70 -1.71 -7.96
C PHE A 173 10.80 -2.68 -8.39
N ARG A 174 10.49 -3.97 -8.51
CA ARG A 174 11.48 -4.98 -8.93
C ARG A 174 11.94 -4.74 -10.37
N SER A 175 11.03 -4.39 -11.26
CA SER A 175 11.35 -4.08 -12.66
C SER A 175 12.25 -2.83 -12.75
N ARG A 176 11.88 -1.77 -12.03
CA ARG A 176 12.69 -0.54 -11.96
C ARG A 176 14.07 -0.79 -11.37
N GLU A 177 14.18 -1.60 -10.32
CA GLU A 177 15.46 -1.95 -9.70
C GLU A 177 16.36 -2.72 -10.69
N LYS A 178 15.80 -3.71 -11.39
CA LYS A 178 16.54 -4.46 -12.41
C LYS A 178 16.97 -3.62 -13.60
N LEU A 179 16.12 -2.71 -14.06
CA LEU A 179 16.49 -1.78 -15.12
C LEU A 179 17.66 -0.87 -14.70
N LEU A 180 17.64 -0.37 -13.46
CA LEU A 180 18.68 0.48 -12.89
C LEU A 180 20.01 -0.27 -12.73
N GLU A 181 19.95 -1.54 -12.33
CA GLU A 181 21.10 -2.45 -12.26
C GLU A 181 21.76 -2.60 -13.65
N ILE A 182 20.95 -2.78 -14.70
CA ILE A 182 21.42 -2.92 -16.09
C ILE A 182 22.02 -1.61 -16.60
N GLU A 183 21.37 -0.47 -16.38
CA GLU A 183 21.90 0.85 -16.77
C GLU A 183 23.26 1.12 -16.12
N CYS A 184 23.43 0.81 -14.83
CA CYS A 184 24.70 0.98 -14.15
C CYS A 184 25.80 0.09 -14.73
N ARG A 185 25.48 -1.16 -15.08
CA ARG A 185 26.45 -2.07 -15.73
C ARG A 185 26.84 -1.61 -17.13
N LEU A 186 25.89 -1.11 -17.92
CA LEU A 186 26.18 -0.57 -19.25
C LEU A 186 27.12 0.62 -19.19
N ILE A 187 26.95 1.51 -18.20
CA ILE A 187 27.85 2.65 -17.98
C ILE A 187 29.26 2.18 -17.61
N ASP A 188 29.38 1.23 -16.68
CA ASP A 188 30.68 0.69 -16.26
C ASP A 188 31.44 0.02 -17.42
N LEU A 189 30.73 -0.77 -18.25
CA LEU A 189 31.31 -1.39 -19.44
C LEU A 189 31.76 -0.35 -20.47
N THR A 190 30.94 0.67 -20.71
CA THR A 190 31.27 1.76 -21.65
C THR A 190 32.52 2.52 -21.20
N GLU A 191 32.65 2.78 -19.89
CA GLU A 191 33.80 3.47 -19.32
C GLU A 191 35.08 2.62 -19.38
N LYS A 192 34.99 1.31 -19.11
CA LYS A 192 36.10 0.36 -19.27
C LYS A 192 36.62 0.33 -20.72
N ILE A 193 35.71 0.29 -21.71
CA ILE A 193 36.08 0.30 -23.15
C ILE A 193 36.78 1.61 -23.51
N ASN A 194 36.23 2.76 -23.11
CA ASN A 194 36.81 4.07 -23.39
C ASN A 194 38.21 4.23 -22.76
N ASN A 195 38.39 3.77 -21.52
CA ASN A 195 39.69 3.81 -20.85
C ASN A 195 40.73 2.87 -21.47
N THR A 196 40.29 1.76 -22.06
CA THR A 196 41.17 0.84 -22.79
C THR A 196 41.60 1.46 -24.12
N SER A 197 40.67 2.09 -24.84
CA SER A 197 40.95 2.78 -26.11
C SER A 197 41.91 3.97 -25.96
N LYS A 198 41.96 4.64 -24.81
CA LYS A 198 42.89 5.76 -24.55
C LYS A 198 44.31 5.34 -24.20
N LYS A 199 44.54 4.05 -23.90
CA LYS A 199 45.86 3.51 -23.55
C LYS A 199 46.61 2.94 -24.75
N GLN A 200 45.94 2.78 -25.90
CA GLN A 200 46.56 2.48 -27.19
C GLN A 200 46.87 3.79 -27.92
#